data_AF-A0A9P6PSK0-F1
#
_entry.id   AF-A0A9P6PSK0-F1
#
_cell.length_a   1.000
_cell.length_b   1.000
_cell.length_c   1.000
_cell.angle_alpha   90.00
_cell.angle_beta   90.00
_cell.angle_gamma   90.00
#
_symmetry.space_group_name_H-M   'P 1'
#
loop_
_entity.id
_entity.type
_entity.pdbx_description
1 polymer ?
#
loop_
_entity_poly.entity_id
_entity_poly.type
_entity_poly.pdbx_seq_one_letter_code
_entity_poly.pdbx_strand_id
1 'polypeptide(L)'
;MSVPFWKHPGHRIPTLGLYRAILKTSLTLPSFCVNQPGKRRQPIPINGVGPPGSAESLPTIKRSYIFQLIRDRFRYHRHCTSPRITAGYLREAEDVLEKLEMARDGDMKTRNELYDMVTGKTGRLKEAIEHLNELINWDPKTTTQRSRFKRLKRAQELVWDIRPQSSITKDPETYYRITLKPELFSFPPELDYYPPTKYSNQFKNQRGKFKNFGGVFLTEVTTSEGSRFPRIRGGTQPDWISMMLKARVQRSVKRVNEWKELEEWKSMMQVEEQMMKSLGVKDSGYVEQLDTRLIEVKSEHSRRKYDTNSRNRLDASIDNVDA
;
A
#
# COMPACT_ATOMS: atom_id res chain seq x y z
N MET A 1 16.64 18.84 -23.17
CA MET A 1 15.87 18.85 -21.91
C MET A 1 16.81 19.22 -20.78
N SER A 2 16.53 20.27 -20.02
CA SER A 2 17.34 20.63 -18.86
C SER A 2 17.30 19.49 -17.84
N VAL A 3 18.47 19.10 -17.33
CA VAL A 3 18.55 18.11 -16.26
C VAL A 3 17.80 18.69 -15.06
N PRO A 4 16.80 17.98 -14.50
CA PRO A 4 16.05 18.50 -13.37
C PRO A 4 17.00 18.83 -12.22
N PHE A 5 16.78 19.95 -11.55
CA PHE A 5 17.69 20.53 -10.55
C PHE A 5 18.17 19.52 -9.49
N TRP A 6 17.32 18.59 -9.04
CA TRP A 6 17.66 17.54 -8.06
C TRP A 6 18.63 16.46 -8.58
N LYS A 7 18.88 16.41 -9.89
CA LYS A 7 19.88 15.54 -10.52
C LYS A 7 21.21 16.25 -10.73
N HIS A 8 21.33 17.54 -10.40
CA HIS A 8 22.57 18.29 -10.54
C HIS A 8 23.61 17.81 -9.50
N PRO A 9 24.82 17.40 -9.92
CA PRO A 9 25.84 16.86 -9.01
C PRO A 9 26.25 17.84 -7.91
N GLY A 10 26.20 19.14 -8.19
CA GLY A 10 26.54 20.22 -7.26
C GLY A 10 25.75 20.25 -5.95
N HIS A 11 24.52 19.71 -5.91
CA HIS A 11 23.71 19.66 -4.68
C HIS A 11 23.61 18.24 -4.10
N ARG A 12 23.66 17.22 -4.96
CA ARG A 12 23.58 15.83 -4.52
C ARG A 12 24.76 15.43 -3.63
N ILE A 13 25.97 15.91 -3.95
CA ILE A 13 27.19 15.58 -3.20
C ILE A 13 27.13 16.18 -1.78
N PRO A 14 26.85 17.49 -1.59
CA PRO A 14 26.65 18.06 -0.26
C PRO A 14 25.57 17.33 0.57
N THR A 15 24.39 17.07 0.00
CA THR A 15 23.31 16.39 0.72
C THR A 15 23.71 15.00 1.19
N LEU A 16 24.38 14.22 0.34
CA LEU A 16 24.85 12.88 0.71
C LEU A 16 26.00 12.92 1.71
N GLY A 17 26.90 13.89 1.59
CA GLY A 17 27.98 14.12 2.55
C GLY A 17 27.44 14.44 3.93
N LEU A 18 26.53 15.40 4.02
CA LEU A 18 25.89 15.82 5.27
C LEU A 18 25.06 14.70 5.89
N TYR A 19 24.23 14.01 5.09
CA TYR A 19 23.50 12.84 5.56
C TYR A 19 24.43 11.76 6.16
N ARG A 20 25.55 11.45 5.49
CA ARG A 20 26.53 10.48 5.99
C ARG A 20 27.20 10.97 7.28
N ALA A 21 27.56 12.25 7.36
CA ALA A 21 28.15 12.85 8.55
C ALA A 21 27.20 12.74 9.75
N ILE A 22 25.94 13.18 9.60
CA ILE A 22 24.92 13.10 10.65
C ILE A 22 24.71 11.65 11.10
N LEU A 23 24.60 10.71 10.16
CA LEU A 23 24.45 9.30 10.51
C LEU A 23 25.67 8.77 11.28
N LYS A 24 26.88 9.09 10.84
CA LYS A 24 28.12 8.67 11.49
C LYS A 24 28.20 9.24 12.92
N THR A 25 27.94 10.54 13.09
CA THR A 25 27.93 11.19 14.40
C THR A 25 26.85 10.59 15.32
N SER A 26 25.66 10.31 14.80
CA SER A 26 24.58 9.68 15.58
C SER A 26 24.93 8.27 16.10
N LEU A 27 25.81 7.54 15.40
CA LEU A 27 26.29 6.22 15.82
C LEU A 27 27.38 6.32 16.89
N THR A 28 28.08 7.45 16.98
CA THR A 28 29.12 7.70 18.00
C THR A 28 28.55 8.23 19.32
N LEU A 29 27.26 8.55 19.37
CA LEU A 29 26.60 8.99 20.59
C LEU A 29 26.52 7.86 21.62
N PRO A 30 26.53 8.18 22.92
CA PRO A 30 26.30 7.21 23.97
C PRO A 30 24.98 6.43 23.78
N SER A 31 24.97 5.14 24.13
CA SER A 31 23.84 4.25 23.89
C SER A 31 22.50 4.73 24.47
N PHE A 32 22.53 5.49 25.56
CA PHE A 32 21.36 6.09 26.21
C PHE A 32 20.76 7.27 25.42
N CYS A 33 21.54 7.97 24.60
CA CYS A 33 21.05 9.03 23.72
C CYS A 33 20.43 8.49 22.43
N VAL A 34 20.64 7.20 22.14
CA VAL A 34 20.44 6.62 20.81
C VAL A 34 19.28 5.62 20.85
N ASN A 35 19.20 4.85 21.93
CA ASN A 35 18.14 3.89 22.12
C ASN A 35 17.05 4.47 23.01
N GLN A 36 15.78 4.29 22.63
CA GLN A 36 14.66 4.49 23.57
C GLN A 36 14.93 3.63 24.82
N PRO A 37 14.84 4.18 26.05
CA PRO A 37 15.25 3.49 27.27
C PRO A 37 14.35 2.29 27.58
N GLY A 38 14.94 1.19 28.07
CA GLY A 38 14.20 0.10 28.71
C GLY A 38 14.89 -1.28 28.68
N LYS A 39 14.54 -2.11 29.66
CA LYS A 39 14.89 -3.54 29.73
C LYS A 39 13.77 -4.36 29.08
N ARG A 40 14.13 -5.30 28.20
CA ARG A 40 13.19 -6.29 27.62
C ARG A 40 12.30 -6.88 28.71
N ARG A 41 10.98 -6.66 28.64
CA ARG A 41 10.03 -7.53 29.32
C ARG A 41 10.18 -8.94 28.76
N GLN A 42 10.13 -9.95 29.62
CA GLN A 42 10.14 -11.35 29.16
C GLN A 42 8.84 -11.64 28.39
N PRO A 43 8.90 -12.37 27.27
CA PRO A 43 7.73 -12.63 26.44
C PRO A 43 6.73 -13.55 27.15
N ILE A 44 5.45 -13.24 26.99
CA ILE A 44 4.35 -14.16 27.31
C ILE A 44 4.21 -15.12 26.12
N PRO A 45 4.25 -16.44 26.31
CA PRO A 45 4.20 -17.39 25.21
C PRO A 45 2.76 -17.63 24.78
N ILE A 46 2.35 -17.24 23.57
CA ILE A 46 1.21 -17.86 22.86
C ILE A 46 1.40 -17.74 21.33
N ASN A 47 1.17 -18.86 20.66
CA ASN A 47 1.16 -19.05 19.21
C ASN A 47 0.16 -18.11 18.51
N GLY A 48 0.66 -17.08 17.82
CA GLY A 48 -0.17 -16.18 17.02
C GLY A 48 0.64 -15.01 16.48
N VAL A 49 0.82 -14.97 15.16
CA VAL A 49 1.57 -13.93 14.44
C VAL A 49 0.92 -12.56 14.69
N GLY A 50 1.53 -11.76 15.56
CA GLY A 50 1.12 -10.38 15.84
C GLY A 50 2.24 -9.36 15.56
N PRO A 51 2.01 -8.05 15.76
CA PRO A 51 2.85 -7.35 16.74
C PRO A 51 2.53 -7.93 18.12
N PRO A 52 3.49 -8.59 18.78
CA PRO A 52 3.58 -8.43 20.22
C PRO A 52 5.06 -8.40 20.62
N GLY A 53 5.40 -8.67 21.88
CA GLY A 53 6.72 -9.20 22.27
C GLY A 53 7.08 -10.46 21.48
N SER A 54 7.37 -10.28 20.19
CA SER A 54 7.53 -11.31 19.16
C SER A 54 8.80 -12.11 19.40
N ALA A 55 8.64 -13.42 19.32
CA ALA A 55 9.64 -14.44 19.58
C ALA A 55 10.83 -14.44 18.59
N GLU A 56 10.78 -13.63 17.54
CA GLU A 56 11.85 -13.53 16.55
C GLU A 56 12.40 -12.10 16.53
N SER A 57 13.71 -11.96 16.74
CA SER A 57 14.38 -10.70 16.44
C SER A 57 14.30 -10.48 14.93
N LEU A 58 13.45 -9.55 14.48
CA LEU A 58 13.63 -8.89 13.19
C LEU A 58 15.12 -8.59 13.03
N PRO A 59 15.76 -8.94 11.90
CA PRO A 59 17.22 -8.93 11.77
C PRO A 59 17.79 -7.59 12.23
N THR A 60 18.38 -7.62 13.42
CA THR A 60 18.73 -6.42 14.19
C THR A 60 19.96 -5.79 13.60
N ILE A 61 19.79 -4.97 12.56
CA ILE A 61 20.47 -3.69 12.60
C ILE A 61 19.67 -2.91 13.64
N LYS A 62 20.13 -2.87 14.90
CA LYS A 62 19.57 -1.99 15.94
C LYS A 62 19.80 -0.54 15.51
N ARG A 63 18.97 -0.07 14.58
CA ARG A 63 18.97 1.30 14.10
C ARG A 63 18.22 2.10 15.13
N SER A 64 18.96 2.96 15.80
CA SER A 64 18.47 3.90 16.80
C SER A 64 17.24 4.65 16.32
N TYR A 65 16.37 5.06 17.25
CA TYR A 65 15.20 5.86 16.91
C TYR A 65 15.61 7.14 16.17
N ILE A 66 16.69 7.79 16.65
CA ILE A 66 17.32 8.94 16.01
C ILE A 66 17.71 8.65 14.56
N PHE A 67 18.34 7.51 14.30
CA PHE A 67 18.75 7.12 12.95
C PHE A 67 17.54 6.97 12.00
N GLN A 68 16.44 6.40 12.50
CA GLN A 68 15.22 6.27 11.71
C GLN A 68 14.57 7.64 11.44
N LEU A 69 14.56 8.53 12.43
CA LEU A 69 14.08 9.92 12.25
C LEU A 69 14.91 10.70 11.23
N ILE A 70 16.25 10.63 11.31
CA ILE A 70 17.14 11.29 10.34
C ILE A 70 16.79 10.80 8.93
N ARG A 71 16.64 9.47 8.76
CA ARG A 71 16.25 8.89 7.48
C ARG A 71 14.90 9.37 6.99
N ASP A 72 13.88 9.39 7.85
CA ASP A 72 12.55 9.86 7.49
C ASP A 72 12.59 11.32 7.04
N ARG A 73 13.31 12.20 7.76
CA ARG A 73 13.46 13.61 7.40
C ARG A 73 14.11 13.83 6.04
N PHE A 74 15.26 13.19 5.78
CA PHE A 74 15.91 13.31 4.48
C PHE A 74 15.05 12.75 3.34
N ARG A 75 14.29 11.67 3.58
CA ARG A 75 13.37 11.09 2.59
C ARG A 75 12.16 11.98 2.33
N TYR A 76 11.56 12.53 3.37
CA TYR A 76 10.38 13.38 3.26
C TYR A 76 10.59 14.56 2.31
N HIS A 77 11.82 15.08 2.27
CA HIS A 77 12.24 16.19 1.40
C HIS A 77 12.95 15.76 0.10
N ARG A 78 13.05 14.46 -0.21
CA ARG A 78 13.76 13.95 -1.41
C ARG A 78 13.22 14.48 -2.75
N HIS A 79 11.94 14.85 -2.77
CA HIS A 79 11.23 15.38 -3.93
C HIS A 79 11.24 16.91 -3.99
N CYS A 80 11.98 17.59 -3.10
CA CYS A 80 12.10 19.04 -3.15
C CYS A 80 12.89 19.45 -4.40
N THR A 81 12.29 20.30 -5.22
CA THR A 81 12.88 20.75 -6.49
C THR A 81 13.41 22.18 -6.42
N SER A 82 13.06 22.94 -5.37
CA SER A 82 13.45 24.34 -5.22
C SER A 82 14.85 24.46 -4.60
N PRO A 83 15.81 25.12 -5.28
CA PRO A 83 17.16 25.34 -4.76
C PRO A 83 17.17 26.08 -3.43
N ARG A 84 16.37 27.14 -3.32
CA ARG A 84 16.29 27.98 -2.12
C ARG A 84 15.77 27.19 -0.92
N ILE A 85 14.73 26.38 -1.12
CA ILE A 85 14.15 25.56 -0.06
C ILE A 85 15.14 24.44 0.34
N THR A 86 15.77 23.82 -0.64
CA THR A 86 16.78 22.76 -0.38
C THR A 86 17.97 23.31 0.40
N ALA A 87 18.45 24.52 0.07
CA ALA A 87 19.49 25.19 0.84
C ALA A 87 19.06 25.46 2.29
N GLY A 88 17.79 25.83 2.53
CA GLY A 88 17.22 25.96 3.87
C GLY A 88 17.30 24.64 4.66
N TYR A 89 16.86 23.53 4.05
CA TYR A 89 16.95 22.21 4.69
C TYR A 89 18.38 21.73 4.94
N LEU A 90 19.34 22.11 4.08
CA LEU A 90 20.74 21.79 4.30
C LEU A 90 21.31 22.56 5.50
N ARG A 91 20.97 23.85 5.67
CA ARG A 91 21.35 24.61 6.87
C ARG A 91 20.75 24.02 8.14
N GLU A 92 19.46 23.66 8.12
CA GLU A 92 18.83 22.97 9.25
C GLU A 92 19.54 21.66 9.58
N ALA A 93 20.02 20.93 8.57
CA ALA A 93 20.76 19.69 8.77
C ALA A 93 22.19 19.93 9.29
N GLU A 94 22.84 21.04 8.92
CA GLU A 94 24.12 21.49 9.50
C GLU A 94 23.95 21.84 10.99
N ASP A 95 22.90 22.57 11.35
CA ASP A 95 22.57 22.88 12.76
C ASP A 95 22.35 21.59 13.57
N VAL A 96 21.70 20.59 12.96
CA VAL A 96 21.52 19.27 13.60
C VAL A 96 22.86 18.56 13.76
N LEU A 97 23.74 18.59 12.75
CA LEU A 97 25.06 17.99 12.85
C LEU A 97 25.86 18.60 14.01
N GLU A 98 25.88 19.93 14.10
CA GLU A 98 26.56 20.67 15.19
C GLU A 98 26.02 20.25 16.56
N LYS A 99 24.69 20.17 16.73
CA LYS A 99 24.08 19.67 17.98
C LYS A 99 24.48 18.23 18.31
N LEU A 100 24.56 17.35 17.30
CA LEU A 100 25.00 15.97 17.52
C LEU A 100 26.48 15.90 17.91
N GLU A 101 27.32 16.79 17.37
CA GLU A 101 28.74 16.90 17.74
C GLU A 101 28.91 17.45 19.16
N MET A 102 28.19 18.51 19.54
CA MET A 102 28.15 18.99 20.92
C MET A 102 27.75 17.90 21.91
N ALA A 103 26.70 17.13 21.57
CA ALA A 103 26.28 15.99 22.37
C ALA A 103 27.31 14.86 22.41
N ARG A 104 28.04 14.61 21.31
CA ARG A 104 29.16 13.66 21.28
C ARG A 104 30.26 14.11 22.23
N ASP A 105 30.62 15.38 22.17
CA ASP A 105 31.78 15.96 22.87
C ASP A 105 31.55 16.19 24.37
N GLY A 106 30.31 16.02 24.85
CA GLY A 106 30.03 16.00 26.29
C GLY A 106 28.98 16.97 26.77
N ASP A 107 28.40 17.80 25.90
CA ASP A 107 27.44 18.80 26.33
C ASP A 107 26.19 18.13 26.95
N MET A 108 26.04 18.32 28.26
CA MET A 108 24.95 17.74 29.03
C MET A 108 23.59 18.32 28.64
N LYS A 109 23.54 19.59 28.23
CA LYS A 109 22.27 20.23 27.83
C LYS A 109 21.74 19.56 26.56
N THR A 110 22.54 19.46 25.51
CA THR A 110 22.14 18.82 24.26
C THR A 110 21.90 17.32 24.43
N ARG A 111 22.68 16.64 25.27
CA ARG A 111 22.43 15.22 25.62
C ARG A 111 21.07 15.03 26.28
N ASN A 112 20.69 15.90 27.20
CA ASN A 112 19.38 15.85 27.85
C ASN A 112 18.25 16.14 26.85
N GLU A 113 18.42 17.10 25.95
CA GLU A 113 17.46 17.35 24.88
C GLU A 113 17.26 16.12 23.96
N LEU A 114 18.37 15.46 23.55
CA LEU A 114 18.31 14.22 22.78
C LEU A 114 17.64 13.10 23.56
N TYR A 115 17.96 12.97 24.85
CA TYR A 115 17.37 11.98 25.74
C TYR A 115 15.86 12.22 25.89
N ASP A 116 15.42 13.46 26.06
CA ASP A 116 14.00 13.83 26.15
C ASP A 116 13.23 13.50 24.85
N MET A 117 13.86 13.70 23.69
CA MET A 117 13.25 13.28 22.40
C MET A 117 13.12 11.76 22.28
N VAL A 118 14.11 11.02 22.77
CA VAL A 118 14.16 9.55 22.69
C VAL A 118 13.27 8.88 23.75
N THR A 119 13.06 9.54 24.88
CA THR A 119 12.12 9.12 25.93
C THR A 119 10.68 9.56 25.67
N GLY A 120 10.44 10.38 24.65
CA GLY A 120 9.11 10.84 24.28
C GLY A 120 8.58 11.96 25.17
N LYS A 121 9.45 12.66 25.90
CA LYS A 121 9.08 13.87 26.64
C LYS A 121 8.96 15.09 25.73
N THR A 122 9.63 15.07 24.58
CA THR A 122 9.61 16.15 23.58
C THR A 122 9.48 15.59 22.15
N GLY A 123 9.13 16.47 21.21
CA GLY A 123 9.10 16.16 19.78
C GLY A 123 8.01 15.17 19.34
N ARG A 124 8.24 14.51 18.20
CA ARG A 124 7.24 13.65 17.54
C ARG A 124 6.78 12.47 18.39
N LEU A 125 7.68 11.92 19.20
CA LEU A 125 7.38 10.78 20.04
C LEU A 125 6.40 11.16 21.15
N LYS A 126 6.54 12.36 21.71
CA LYS A 126 5.56 12.93 22.65
C LYS A 126 4.18 13.04 22.02
N GLU A 127 4.09 13.67 20.84
CA GLU A 127 2.82 13.82 20.11
C GLU A 127 2.16 12.46 19.83
N ALA A 128 2.96 11.45 19.46
CA ALA A 128 2.46 10.10 19.22
C ALA A 128 1.94 9.45 20.51
N ILE A 129 2.63 9.61 21.64
CA ILE A 129 2.19 9.08 22.94
C ILE A 129 0.92 9.78 23.42
N GLU A 130 0.85 11.11 23.29
CA GLU A 130 -0.33 11.91 23.66
C GLU A 130 -1.55 11.50 22.82
N HIS A 131 -1.39 11.42 21.50
CA HIS A 131 -2.46 10.97 20.61
C HIS A 131 -2.87 9.52 20.88
N LEU A 132 -1.91 8.65 21.22
CA LEU A 132 -2.20 7.27 21.61
C LEU A 132 -3.02 7.21 22.90
N ASN A 133 -2.67 8.03 23.90
CA ASN A 133 -3.42 8.17 25.14
C ASN A 133 -4.84 8.70 24.87
N GLU A 134 -5.03 9.67 23.98
CA GLU A 134 -6.36 10.16 23.59
C GLU A 134 -7.23 9.08 22.90
N LEU A 135 -6.61 8.24 22.07
CA LEU A 135 -7.30 7.16 21.37
C LEU A 135 -7.74 6.04 22.34
N ILE A 136 -7.04 5.89 23.44
CA ILE A 136 -7.21 4.77 24.38
C ILE A 136 -8.01 5.18 25.62
N ASN A 137 -7.82 6.40 26.13
CA ASN A 137 -8.55 6.93 27.27
C ASN A 137 -9.90 7.49 26.81
N TRP A 138 -10.90 6.61 26.71
CA TRP A 138 -12.29 6.98 26.43
C TRP A 138 -13.23 6.44 27.51
N ASP A 139 -14.33 7.14 27.74
CA ASP A 139 -15.37 6.68 28.66
C ASP A 139 -16.22 5.58 27.98
N PRO A 140 -16.30 4.36 28.56
CA PRO A 140 -17.15 3.30 28.05
C PRO A 140 -18.61 3.67 27.92
N LYS A 141 -19.13 4.54 28.77
CA LYS A 141 -20.56 4.85 28.74
C LYS A 141 -20.95 5.71 27.53
N THR A 142 -20.03 6.54 27.05
CA THR A 142 -20.28 7.49 25.96
C THR A 142 -19.89 6.96 24.58
N THR A 143 -18.97 5.98 24.53
CA THR A 143 -18.37 5.55 23.27
C THR A 143 -19.00 4.26 22.74
N THR A 144 -19.63 4.34 21.56
CA THR A 144 -20.19 3.16 20.88
C THR A 144 -19.12 2.14 20.52
N GLN A 145 -19.49 0.86 20.45
CA GLN A 145 -18.57 -0.25 20.09
C GLN A 145 -17.85 0.00 18.76
N ARG A 146 -18.54 0.57 17.76
CA ARG A 146 -17.94 0.94 16.47
C ARG A 146 -16.88 2.03 16.60
N SER A 147 -17.13 3.05 17.42
CA SER A 147 -16.18 4.14 17.67
C SER A 147 -14.94 3.62 18.41
N ARG A 148 -15.14 2.77 19.44
CA ARG A 148 -14.05 2.08 20.13
C ARG A 148 -13.17 1.33 19.15
N PHE A 149 -13.76 0.47 18.31
CA PHE A 149 -12.99 -0.28 17.30
C PHE A 149 -12.17 0.61 16.36
N LYS A 150 -12.76 1.72 15.85
CA LYS A 150 -12.03 2.66 14.99
C LYS A 150 -10.86 3.32 15.70
N ARG A 151 -11.04 3.73 16.96
CA ARG A 151 -9.98 4.34 17.77
C ARG A 151 -8.85 3.35 18.05
N LEU A 152 -9.21 2.13 18.44
CA LEU A 152 -8.25 1.06 18.71
C LEU A 152 -7.46 0.67 17.46
N LYS A 153 -8.11 0.60 16.29
CA LYS A 153 -7.42 0.37 15.01
C LYS A 153 -6.39 1.48 14.72
N ARG A 154 -6.77 2.74 14.93
CA ARG A 154 -5.84 3.88 14.76
C ARG A 154 -4.69 3.83 15.77
N ALA A 155 -4.97 3.46 17.01
CA ALA A 155 -3.94 3.30 18.04
C ALA A 155 -2.93 2.22 17.63
N GLN A 156 -3.42 1.08 17.14
CA GLN A 156 -2.57 0.01 16.61
C GLN A 156 -1.74 0.49 15.41
N GLU A 157 -2.33 1.19 14.44
CA GLU A 157 -1.61 1.77 13.30
C GLU A 157 -0.51 2.75 13.76
N LEU A 158 -0.79 3.58 14.77
CA LEU A 158 0.16 4.55 15.32
C LEU A 158 1.34 3.88 16.04
N VAL A 159 1.10 2.79 16.77
CA VAL A 159 2.17 2.02 17.42
C VAL A 159 3.11 1.39 16.40
N TRP A 160 2.56 0.93 15.27
CA TRP A 160 3.36 0.38 14.19
C TRP A 160 4.14 1.41 13.39
N ASP A 161 3.63 2.64 13.30
CA ASP A 161 4.27 3.70 12.52
C ASP A 161 3.98 5.08 13.12
N ILE A 162 4.96 5.63 13.86
CA ILE A 162 4.86 6.95 14.48
C ILE A 162 5.20 8.10 13.52
N ARG A 163 5.53 7.80 12.26
CA ARG A 163 5.78 8.82 11.23
C ARG A 163 4.57 9.74 11.07
N PRO A 164 4.77 11.00 10.63
CA PRO A 164 3.64 11.86 10.29
C PRO A 164 2.88 11.28 9.09
N GLN A 165 1.57 11.51 9.05
CA GLN A 165 0.71 10.97 8.00
C GLN A 165 1.20 11.35 6.59
N SER A 166 1.77 12.54 6.42
CA SER A 166 2.36 12.99 5.16
C SER A 166 3.59 12.17 4.74
N SER A 167 4.44 11.72 5.67
CA SER A 167 5.53 10.78 5.38
C SER A 167 4.98 9.41 5.00
N ILE A 168 3.96 8.92 5.71
CA ILE A 168 3.32 7.62 5.41
C ILE A 168 2.69 7.62 4.02
N THR A 169 2.00 8.69 3.63
CA THR A 169 1.39 8.81 2.31
C THR A 169 2.43 8.88 1.18
N LYS A 170 3.58 9.52 1.42
CA LYS A 170 4.67 9.60 0.43
C LYS A 170 5.46 8.30 0.29
N ASP A 171 5.65 7.60 1.40
CA ASP A 171 6.48 6.40 1.54
C ASP A 171 5.70 5.32 2.33
N PRO A 172 4.70 4.67 1.69
CA PRO A 172 3.76 3.76 2.35
C PRO A 172 4.38 2.41 2.72
N GLU A 173 5.61 2.14 2.30
CA GLU A 173 6.21 0.82 2.44
C GLU A 173 6.57 0.48 3.89
N THR A 174 6.38 -0.79 4.25
CA THR A 174 6.53 -1.30 5.61
C THR A 174 7.93 -1.16 6.18
N TYR A 175 8.97 -1.22 5.34
CA TYR A 175 10.37 -1.12 5.74
C TYR A 175 10.80 0.31 6.14
N TYR A 176 9.92 1.30 5.96
CA TYR A 176 10.13 2.69 6.39
C TYR A 176 9.45 3.04 7.70
N ARG A 177 8.65 2.13 8.25
CA ARG A 177 7.93 2.35 9.49
C ARG A 177 8.89 2.61 10.64
N ILE A 178 8.52 3.58 11.47
CA ILE A 178 9.19 3.83 12.75
C ILE A 178 8.26 3.27 13.83
N THR A 179 8.64 2.17 14.45
CA THR A 179 7.81 1.54 15.48
C THR A 179 7.96 2.23 16.83
N LEU A 180 6.84 2.42 17.54
CA LEU A 180 6.86 2.84 18.93
C LEU A 180 7.30 1.66 19.80
N LYS A 181 8.27 1.86 20.71
CA LYS A 181 8.59 0.79 21.66
C LYS A 181 7.46 0.60 22.67
N PRO A 182 7.10 -0.65 22.99
CA PRO A 182 6.10 -0.97 24.02
C PRO A 182 6.45 -0.48 25.43
N GLU A 183 7.70 -0.09 25.68
CA GLU A 183 8.13 0.39 27.01
C GLU A 183 7.68 1.83 27.27
N LEU A 184 7.49 2.62 26.21
CA LEU A 184 7.05 4.00 26.28
C LEU A 184 5.54 4.13 26.43
N PHE A 185 4.81 3.03 26.25
CA PHE A 185 3.36 3.02 26.28
C PHE A 185 2.83 1.66 26.75
N SER A 186 2.01 1.68 27.81
CA SER A 186 1.31 0.49 28.27
C SER A 186 -0.01 0.32 27.51
N PHE A 187 -0.13 -0.73 26.71
CA PHE A 187 -1.42 -1.14 26.17
C PHE A 187 -2.34 -1.57 27.32
N PRO A 188 -3.60 -1.09 27.34
CA PRO A 188 -4.63 -1.68 28.16
C PRO A 188 -4.74 -3.19 27.86
N PRO A 189 -4.87 -4.06 28.88
CA PRO A 189 -4.98 -5.50 28.68
C PRO A 189 -6.19 -5.89 27.82
N GLU A 190 -7.21 -5.03 27.70
CA GLU A 190 -8.36 -5.23 26.82
C GLU A 190 -8.00 -5.20 25.32
N LEU A 191 -6.79 -4.74 24.96
CA LEU A 191 -6.31 -4.59 23.59
C LEU A 191 -5.53 -5.77 23.02
N ASP A 192 -5.00 -6.66 23.86
CA ASP A 192 -4.32 -7.89 23.41
C ASP A 192 -5.27 -8.85 22.65
N TYR A 193 -6.57 -8.58 22.69
CA TYR A 193 -7.63 -9.45 22.18
C TYR A 193 -8.28 -9.02 20.86
N TYR A 194 -7.73 -8.04 20.14
CA TYR A 194 -8.26 -7.63 18.83
C TYR A 194 -7.37 -8.13 17.69
N PRO A 195 -7.41 -9.43 17.34
CA PRO A 195 -6.74 -9.89 16.15
C PRO A 195 -7.37 -9.17 14.94
N PRO A 196 -6.54 -8.60 14.04
CA PRO A 196 -7.00 -7.88 12.85
C PRO A 196 -7.87 -8.76 11.92
N THR A 197 -7.91 -10.07 12.17
CA THR A 197 -8.57 -11.09 11.35
C THR A 197 -9.90 -11.59 11.87
N LYS A 198 -10.30 -11.39 13.15
CA LYS A 198 -11.54 -12.03 13.68
C LYS A 198 -12.86 -11.41 13.19
N TYR A 199 -12.84 -10.29 12.47
CA TYR A 199 -14.06 -9.65 11.97
C TYR A 199 -14.36 -9.89 10.49
N SER A 200 -13.58 -10.72 9.76
CA SER A 200 -14.02 -11.10 8.41
C SER A 200 -15.30 -11.94 8.44
N ASN A 201 -15.49 -12.73 9.51
CA ASN A 201 -16.53 -13.77 9.57
C ASN A 201 -17.70 -13.42 10.50
N GLN A 202 -17.58 -12.45 11.41
CA GLN A 202 -18.66 -12.06 12.33
C GLN A 202 -19.80 -11.25 11.67
N PHE A 203 -19.72 -10.98 10.36
CA PHE A 203 -20.81 -10.37 9.61
C PHE A 203 -21.68 -11.37 8.84
N LYS A 204 -21.35 -12.68 8.87
CA LYS A 204 -22.26 -13.71 8.36
C LYS A 204 -23.26 -14.04 9.47
N ASN A 205 -24.54 -13.73 9.28
CA ASN A 205 -25.60 -14.33 10.11
C ASN A 205 -25.57 -15.86 9.91
N GLN A 206 -26.22 -16.65 10.78
CA GLN A 206 -26.33 -18.13 10.70
C GLN A 206 -26.87 -18.68 9.34
N ARG A 207 -27.23 -17.81 8.39
CA ARG A 207 -27.62 -18.13 7.01
C ARG A 207 -26.60 -17.71 5.94
N GLY A 208 -25.35 -17.40 6.31
CA GLY A 208 -24.28 -17.02 5.37
C GLY A 208 -24.41 -15.64 4.71
N LYS A 209 -25.44 -14.84 5.02
CA LYS A 209 -25.64 -13.51 4.44
C LYS A 209 -24.90 -12.42 5.23
N PHE A 210 -24.10 -11.62 4.53
CA PHE A 210 -23.42 -10.45 5.07
C PHE A 210 -24.44 -9.45 5.64
N LYS A 211 -24.28 -9.04 6.90
CA LYS A 211 -25.08 -7.95 7.50
C LYS A 211 -24.79 -6.65 6.73
N ASN A 212 -25.80 -6.22 5.99
CA ASN A 212 -25.83 -5.09 5.08
C ASN A 212 -25.31 -3.79 5.73
N PHE A 213 -24.19 -3.26 5.22
CA PHE A 213 -23.91 -1.83 5.33
C PHE A 213 -24.66 -1.12 4.19
N GLY A 214 -25.76 -0.43 4.52
CA GLY A 214 -26.30 0.68 3.72
C GLY A 214 -26.76 0.37 2.29
N GLY A 215 -27.38 -0.80 2.04
CA GLY A 215 -27.93 -1.10 0.70
C GLY A 215 -26.88 -1.45 -0.36
N VAL A 216 -25.68 -1.82 0.07
CA VAL A 216 -24.61 -2.26 -0.83
C VAL A 216 -24.79 -3.74 -1.18
N PHE A 217 -25.12 -4.07 -2.43
CA PHE A 217 -25.34 -5.45 -2.91
C PHE A 217 -24.33 -5.82 -3.99
N LEU A 218 -23.76 -7.03 -3.92
CA LEU A 218 -23.00 -7.60 -5.03
C LEU A 218 -24.02 -8.18 -6.04
N THR A 219 -24.22 -7.49 -7.15
CA THR A 219 -25.07 -7.98 -8.25
C THR A 219 -24.20 -8.44 -9.40
N GLU A 220 -24.46 -9.63 -9.92
CA GLU A 220 -23.85 -10.09 -11.17
C GLU A 220 -24.45 -9.28 -12.33
N VAL A 221 -23.60 -8.66 -13.13
CA VAL A 221 -24.02 -7.91 -14.33
C VAL A 221 -23.47 -8.64 -15.54
N THR A 222 -24.33 -8.82 -16.53
CA THR A 222 -23.98 -9.41 -17.81
C THR A 222 -23.76 -8.28 -18.83
N THR A 223 -22.59 -8.27 -19.47
CA THR A 223 -22.36 -7.42 -20.66
C THR A 223 -23.26 -7.84 -21.83
N SER A 224 -23.42 -6.95 -22.82
CA SER A 224 -24.05 -7.28 -24.11
C SER A 224 -23.39 -8.47 -24.81
N GLU A 225 -22.10 -8.69 -24.59
CA GLU A 225 -21.34 -9.82 -25.12
C GLU A 225 -21.56 -11.14 -24.34
N GLY A 226 -22.27 -11.10 -23.21
CA GLY A 226 -22.55 -12.27 -22.37
C GLY A 226 -21.46 -12.60 -21.34
N SER A 227 -20.44 -11.75 -21.17
CA SER A 227 -19.48 -11.86 -20.06
C SER A 227 -20.13 -11.38 -18.76
N ARG A 228 -19.95 -12.15 -17.67
CA ARG A 228 -20.51 -11.82 -16.35
C ARG A 228 -19.44 -11.23 -15.44
N PHE A 229 -19.81 -10.35 -14.52
CA PHE A 229 -18.91 -9.84 -13.48
C PHE A 229 -19.69 -9.33 -12.27
N PRO A 230 -19.11 -9.42 -11.06
CA PRO A 230 -19.71 -8.84 -9.87
C PRO A 230 -19.63 -7.32 -9.91
N ARG A 231 -20.76 -6.64 -9.71
CA ARG A 231 -20.87 -5.20 -9.55
C ARG A 231 -21.43 -4.89 -8.17
N ILE A 232 -20.78 -3.97 -7.47
CA ILE A 232 -21.27 -3.42 -6.21
C ILE A 232 -22.35 -2.37 -6.55
N ARG A 233 -23.62 -2.64 -6.22
CA ARG A 233 -24.74 -1.67 -6.24
C ARG A 233 -24.89 -1.02 -4.88
N GLY A 234 -25.28 0.26 -4.81
CA GLY A 234 -25.58 0.95 -3.55
C GLY A 234 -24.39 1.65 -2.87
N GLY A 235 -23.22 1.66 -3.48
CA GLY A 235 -22.05 2.42 -3.03
C GLY A 235 -21.13 2.81 -4.19
N THR A 236 -20.23 3.76 -3.97
CA THR A 236 -19.23 4.15 -4.97
C THR A 236 -18.24 2.99 -5.17
N GLN A 237 -18.17 2.47 -6.39
CA GLN A 237 -17.22 1.42 -6.75
C GLN A 237 -15.79 1.99 -6.72
N PRO A 238 -14.81 1.32 -6.09
CA PRO A 238 -13.42 1.76 -6.13
C PRO A 238 -12.93 1.90 -7.58
N ASP A 239 -12.24 3.01 -7.87
CA ASP A 239 -11.81 3.37 -9.23
C ASP A 239 -10.99 2.27 -9.91
N TRP A 240 -10.14 1.57 -9.17
CA TRP A 240 -9.33 0.49 -9.71
C TRP A 240 -10.18 -0.68 -10.24
N ILE A 241 -11.32 -1.00 -9.60
CA ILE A 241 -12.25 -2.03 -10.09
C ILE A 241 -12.94 -1.54 -11.35
N SER A 242 -13.39 -0.28 -11.35
CA SER A 242 -14.02 0.35 -12.52
C SER A 242 -13.07 0.38 -13.73
N MET A 243 -11.81 0.74 -13.52
CA MET A 243 -10.77 0.72 -14.54
C MET A 243 -10.49 -0.71 -15.04
N MET A 244 -10.41 -1.68 -14.14
CA MET A 244 -10.22 -3.09 -14.51
C MET A 244 -11.37 -3.59 -15.38
N LEU A 245 -12.62 -3.30 -15.00
CA LEU A 245 -13.81 -3.66 -15.79
C LEU A 245 -13.81 -2.96 -17.15
N LYS A 246 -13.54 -1.65 -17.19
CA LYS A 246 -13.45 -0.88 -18.44
C LYS A 246 -12.40 -1.47 -19.39
N ALA A 247 -11.19 -1.74 -18.89
CA ALA A 247 -10.11 -2.33 -19.69
C ALA A 247 -10.49 -3.73 -20.20
N ARG A 248 -11.19 -4.54 -19.39
CA ARG A 248 -11.67 -5.86 -19.79
C ARG A 248 -12.72 -5.76 -20.91
N VAL A 249 -13.71 -4.88 -20.76
CA VAL A 249 -14.74 -4.63 -21.78
C VAL A 249 -14.11 -4.12 -23.07
N GLN A 250 -13.21 -3.14 -23.00
CA GLN A 250 -12.51 -2.60 -24.17
C GLN A 250 -11.73 -3.69 -24.93
N ARG A 251 -11.01 -4.58 -24.24
CA ARG A 251 -10.30 -5.71 -24.89
C ARG A 251 -11.25 -6.71 -25.54
N SER A 252 -12.47 -6.82 -25.03
CA SER A 252 -13.48 -7.74 -25.56
C SER A 252 -14.13 -7.16 -26.82
N VAL A 253 -14.55 -5.90 -26.73
CA VAL A 253 -15.06 -5.13 -27.88
C VAL A 253 -14.04 -5.09 -29.01
N LYS A 254 -12.76 -4.87 -28.72
CA LYS A 254 -11.70 -4.89 -29.74
C LYS A 254 -11.66 -6.21 -30.53
N ARG A 255 -11.80 -7.35 -29.85
CA ARG A 255 -11.82 -8.68 -30.49
C ARG A 255 -13.09 -8.92 -31.30
N VAL A 256 -14.24 -8.45 -30.80
CA VAL A 256 -15.50 -8.53 -31.55
C VAL A 256 -15.44 -7.68 -32.81
N ASN A 257 -14.85 -6.48 -32.74
CA ASN A 257 -14.66 -5.63 -33.91
C ASN A 257 -13.70 -6.28 -34.92
N GLU A 258 -12.55 -6.80 -34.48
CA GLU A 258 -11.61 -7.54 -35.35
C GLU A 258 -12.31 -8.72 -36.03
N TRP A 259 -13.12 -9.47 -35.29
CA TRP A 259 -13.92 -10.55 -35.86
C TRP A 259 -14.90 -10.03 -36.94
N LYS A 260 -15.65 -8.97 -36.67
CA LYS A 260 -16.59 -8.40 -37.67
C LYS A 260 -15.87 -7.88 -38.92
N GLU A 261 -14.75 -7.20 -38.75
CA GLU A 261 -13.92 -6.73 -39.87
C GLU A 261 -13.45 -7.90 -40.74
N LEU A 262 -13.03 -9.02 -40.14
CA LEU A 262 -12.67 -10.23 -40.88
C LEU A 262 -13.86 -10.86 -41.61
N GLU A 263 -15.07 -10.82 -41.04
CA GLU A 263 -16.28 -11.29 -41.72
C GLU A 263 -16.66 -10.42 -42.92
N GLU A 264 -16.53 -9.09 -42.78
CA GLU A 264 -16.73 -8.14 -43.88
C GLU A 264 -15.71 -8.36 -44.99
N TRP A 265 -14.43 -8.53 -44.65
CA TRP A 265 -13.37 -8.83 -45.62
C TRP A 265 -13.60 -10.15 -46.33
N LYS A 266 -14.01 -11.18 -45.59
CA LYS A 266 -14.38 -12.47 -46.18
C LYS A 266 -15.51 -12.30 -47.19
N SER A 267 -16.56 -11.55 -46.85
CA SER A 267 -17.68 -11.30 -47.76
C SER A 267 -17.24 -10.57 -49.02
N MET A 268 -16.37 -9.56 -48.92
CA MET A 268 -15.83 -8.83 -50.07
C MET A 268 -14.97 -9.73 -50.95
N MET A 269 -14.08 -10.52 -50.35
CA MET A 269 -13.19 -11.42 -51.10
C MET A 269 -13.95 -12.56 -51.77
N GLN A 270 -15.05 -13.05 -51.20
CA GLN A 270 -15.92 -14.03 -51.86
C GLN A 270 -16.59 -13.45 -53.11
N VAL A 271 -17.01 -12.17 -53.07
CA VAL A 271 -17.56 -11.48 -54.25
C VAL A 271 -16.48 -11.30 -55.31
N GLU A 272 -15.27 -10.91 -54.91
CA GLU A 272 -14.12 -10.78 -55.82
C GLU A 272 -13.73 -12.13 -56.44
N GLU A 273 -13.69 -13.21 -55.67
CA GLU A 273 -13.42 -14.56 -56.17
C GLU A 273 -14.45 -15.00 -57.21
N GLN A 274 -15.74 -14.72 -56.98
CA GLN A 274 -16.80 -14.97 -57.96
C GLN A 274 -16.61 -14.14 -59.23
N MET A 275 -16.21 -12.88 -59.09
CA MET A 275 -15.89 -12.00 -60.22
C MET A 275 -14.70 -12.53 -61.03
N MET A 276 -13.59 -12.87 -60.38
CA MET A 276 -12.38 -13.40 -61.02
C MET A 276 -12.64 -14.73 -61.72
N LYS A 277 -13.46 -15.59 -61.11
CA LYS A 277 -13.93 -16.83 -61.71
C LYS A 277 -14.74 -16.59 -62.98
N SER A 278 -15.57 -15.54 -63.02
CA SER A 278 -16.32 -15.18 -64.24
C SER A 278 -15.42 -14.64 -65.37
N LEU A 279 -14.28 -14.04 -65.01
CA LEU A 279 -13.24 -13.59 -65.95
C LEU A 279 -12.27 -14.71 -66.39
N GLY A 280 -12.42 -15.94 -65.87
CA GLY A 280 -11.56 -17.08 -66.21
C GLY A 280 -10.19 -17.07 -65.53
N VAL A 281 -9.96 -16.18 -64.56
CA VAL A 281 -8.71 -16.12 -63.78
C VAL A 281 -8.82 -17.08 -62.60
N LYS A 282 -7.85 -18.00 -62.49
CA LYS A 282 -7.72 -18.94 -61.35
C LYS A 282 -6.75 -18.38 -60.31
N ASP A 283 -7.14 -17.31 -59.64
CA ASP A 283 -6.43 -16.82 -58.45
C ASP A 283 -7.25 -17.23 -57.22
N SER A 284 -6.78 -18.23 -56.49
CA SER A 284 -7.48 -18.84 -55.36
C SER A 284 -6.47 -19.09 -54.23
N GLY A 285 -6.81 -18.68 -53.00
CA GLY A 285 -6.01 -19.00 -51.81
C GLY A 285 -6.02 -17.96 -50.68
N TYR A 286 -6.40 -16.71 -50.96
CA TYR A 286 -6.41 -15.65 -49.94
C TYR A 286 -7.63 -15.72 -49.00
N VAL A 287 -8.74 -16.33 -49.43
CA VAL A 287 -9.93 -16.59 -48.58
C VAL A 287 -9.62 -17.59 -47.46
N GLU A 288 -8.78 -18.59 -47.72
CA GLU A 288 -8.42 -19.62 -46.74
C GLU A 288 -7.60 -19.06 -45.57
N GLN A 289 -6.74 -18.06 -45.85
CA GLN A 289 -5.96 -17.37 -44.81
C GLN A 289 -6.86 -16.55 -43.89
N LEU A 290 -7.86 -15.87 -44.44
CA LEU A 290 -8.87 -15.16 -43.65
C LEU A 290 -9.70 -16.12 -42.80
N ASP A 291 -10.10 -17.27 -43.35
CA ASP A 291 -10.88 -18.26 -42.62
C ASP A 291 -10.11 -18.85 -41.44
N THR A 292 -8.83 -19.13 -41.63
CA THR A 292 -7.93 -19.55 -40.54
C THR A 292 -7.90 -18.50 -39.44
N ARG A 293 -7.66 -17.24 -39.81
CA ARG A 293 -7.60 -16.13 -38.83
C ARG A 293 -8.94 -15.90 -38.12
N LEU A 294 -10.05 -16.02 -38.83
CA LEU A 294 -11.39 -15.85 -38.30
C LEU A 294 -11.75 -16.95 -37.28
N ILE A 295 -11.35 -18.20 -37.54
CA ILE A 295 -11.48 -19.31 -36.59
C ILE A 295 -10.63 -19.06 -35.34
N GLU A 296 -9.39 -18.59 -35.50
CA GLU A 296 -8.52 -18.24 -34.38
C GLU A 296 -9.14 -17.17 -33.48
N VAL A 297 -9.61 -16.06 -34.05
CA VAL A 297 -10.20 -14.95 -33.28
C VAL A 297 -11.49 -15.39 -32.57
N LYS A 298 -12.35 -16.18 -33.25
CA LYS A 298 -13.59 -16.75 -32.64
C LYS A 298 -13.27 -17.69 -31.48
N SER A 299 -12.29 -18.59 -31.67
CA SER A 299 -11.89 -19.56 -30.64
C SER A 299 -11.23 -18.86 -29.45
N GLU A 300 -10.38 -17.86 -29.68
CA GLU A 300 -9.76 -17.08 -28.61
C GLU A 300 -10.81 -16.28 -27.83
N HIS A 301 -11.74 -15.62 -28.53
CA HIS A 301 -12.84 -14.91 -27.87
C HIS A 301 -13.66 -15.84 -26.96
N SER A 302 -14.03 -17.02 -27.48
CA SER A 302 -14.81 -18.03 -26.75
C SER A 302 -14.06 -18.58 -25.54
N ARG A 303 -12.77 -18.92 -25.69
CA ARG A 303 -11.92 -19.39 -24.59
C ARG A 303 -11.82 -18.36 -23.47
N ARG A 304 -11.55 -17.10 -23.81
CA ARG A 304 -11.42 -16.01 -22.82
C ARG A 304 -12.74 -15.71 -22.10
N LYS A 305 -13.87 -15.80 -22.81
CA LYS A 305 -15.20 -15.67 -22.23
C LYS A 305 -15.48 -16.81 -21.24
N TYR A 306 -15.12 -18.04 -21.61
CA TYR A 306 -15.20 -19.20 -20.72
C TYR A 306 -14.31 -19.03 -19.48
N ASP A 307 -13.03 -18.71 -19.63
CA ASP A 307 -12.09 -18.50 -18.52
C ASP A 307 -12.56 -17.41 -17.54
N THR A 308 -13.15 -16.35 -18.08
CA THR A 308 -13.66 -15.25 -17.25
C THR A 308 -14.87 -15.71 -16.43
N ASN A 309 -15.79 -16.43 -17.08
CA ASN A 309 -16.98 -16.94 -16.42
C ASN A 309 -16.65 -18.09 -15.44
N SER A 310 -15.66 -18.93 -15.73
CA SER A 310 -15.22 -20.02 -14.86
C SER A 310 -14.52 -19.49 -13.61
N ARG A 311 -13.64 -18.49 -13.73
CA ARG A 311 -13.02 -17.81 -12.56
C ARG A 311 -14.06 -17.19 -11.65
N ASN A 312 -15.05 -16.49 -12.23
CA ASN A 312 -16.12 -15.90 -11.42
C ASN A 312 -17.04 -16.95 -10.78
N ARG A 313 -17.15 -18.16 -11.34
CA ARG A 313 -17.89 -19.28 -10.74
C ARG A 313 -17.07 -20.02 -9.67
N LEU A 314 -15.76 -20.16 -9.86
CA LEU A 314 -14.86 -20.78 -8.89
C LEU A 314 -14.76 -19.95 -7.59
N ASP A 315 -14.88 -18.63 -7.70
CA ASP A 315 -15.02 -17.75 -6.53
C ASP A 315 -16.32 -18.00 -5.74
N ALA A 316 -17.38 -18.55 -6.37
CA ALA A 316 -18.62 -18.92 -5.69
C ALA A 316 -18.57 -20.32 -5.05
N SER A 317 -17.69 -21.22 -5.52
CA SER A 317 -17.55 -22.57 -4.96
C SER A 317 -16.67 -22.63 -3.70
N ILE A 318 -15.81 -21.64 -3.46
CA ILE A 318 -14.98 -21.57 -2.25
C ILE A 318 -15.83 -21.27 -1.00
N ASP A 319 -17.03 -20.72 -1.16
CA ASP A 319 -17.97 -20.49 -0.06
C ASP A 319 -18.85 -21.71 0.30
N ASN A 320 -18.72 -22.86 -0.39
CA ASN A 320 -19.59 -24.05 -0.22
C ASN A 320 -18.85 -25.34 0.18
N VAL A 321 -17.59 -25.29 0.63
CA VAL A 321 -16.84 -26.51 1.00
C VAL A 321 -16.92 -26.86 2.50
N ASP A 322 -17.49 -26.00 3.36
CA ASP A 322 -17.77 -26.34 4.77
C ASP A 322 -19.22 -25.99 5.14
N ALA A 323 -20.19 -26.73 4.59
CA ALA A 323 -21.56 -26.80 5.08
C ALA A 323 -21.96 -28.25 5.34
#